data_AF-A0A7S2WUF7-F1
#
_entry.id   AF-A0A7S2WUF7-F1
#
_cell.length_a   1.000
_cell.length_b   1.000
_cell.length_c   1.000
_cell.angle_alpha   90.00
_cell.angle_beta   90.00
_cell.angle_gamma   90.00
#
_symmetry.space_group_name_H-M   'P 1'
#
loop_
_entity.id
_entity.type
_entity.pdbx_description
1 polymer ?
#
loop_
_entity_poly.entity_id
_entity_poly.type
_entity_poly.pdbx_seq_one_letter_code
_entity_poly.pdbx_strand_id
1 'polypeptide(L)'
;GVADSHVDALVDFVLARPVLCEEGVLDQRLRNLAECLGVDLAEAARRVAPKAPQVLALTSETVHAKILTLQGFLIGVNVTKMVLRQPTLLQRDIEATVSDKLSLLVALLPGADVALMVERQPALLFMNPFTLTLHVRELEELFPGGGVPALVERAPALLSYDVSQTLAMNLEKWQGLAPGLDLHALFMAYPTLLQADVEGNVGPKVRILRRIVAAEQVSKLDSWLLSNPSALAYSLVRYGRLIYLSEGRAVLGHAHPIAAPAQRRQRHRPRRYLRTRRYRRRVALSFPTIRKVLKDPTSLEFVLARRGASEYEAWLQQRIHRTTQAGDEEGAGPLL
;
A
#
# COMPACT_ATOMS: atom_id res chain seq x y z
N GLY A 1 -10.26 -10.55 -8.27
CA GLY A 1 -9.73 -10.57 -6.89
C GLY A 1 -9.90 -9.21 -6.24
N VAL A 2 -8.81 -8.52 -5.90
CA VAL A 2 -8.86 -7.22 -5.16
C VAL A 2 -9.56 -6.09 -5.94
N ALA A 3 -9.47 -6.10 -7.28
CA ALA A 3 -10.18 -5.11 -8.09
C ALA A 3 -11.70 -5.34 -8.11
N ASP A 4 -12.16 -6.59 -7.99
CA ASP A 4 -13.58 -6.93 -8.02
C ASP A 4 -14.22 -6.61 -6.66
N SER A 5 -13.54 -6.92 -5.54
CA SER A 5 -14.04 -6.60 -4.19
C SER A 5 -14.24 -5.10 -3.94
N HIS A 6 -13.40 -4.27 -4.56
CA HIS A 6 -13.51 -2.80 -4.49
C HIS A 6 -14.68 -2.24 -5.31
N VAL A 7 -15.02 -2.89 -6.43
CA VAL A 7 -16.18 -2.53 -7.24
C VAL A 7 -17.46 -2.95 -6.52
N ASP A 8 -17.49 -4.15 -5.95
CA ASP A 8 -18.63 -4.66 -5.18
C ASP A 8 -18.93 -3.76 -3.97
N ALA A 9 -17.89 -3.36 -3.21
CA ALA A 9 -18.05 -2.43 -2.09
C ALA A 9 -18.58 -1.05 -2.51
N LEU A 10 -18.17 -0.56 -3.69
CA LEU A 10 -18.69 0.69 -4.24
C LEU A 10 -20.16 0.54 -4.67
N VAL A 11 -20.52 -0.56 -5.31
CA VAL A 11 -21.90 -0.87 -5.71
C VAL A 11 -22.79 -0.99 -4.46
N ASP A 12 -22.40 -1.80 -3.49
CA ASP A 12 -23.15 -1.99 -2.24
C ASP A 12 -23.30 -0.66 -1.48
N PHE A 13 -22.27 0.21 -1.49
CA PHE A 13 -22.37 1.55 -0.89
C PHE A 13 -23.32 2.48 -1.63
N VAL A 14 -23.24 2.53 -2.97
CA VAL A 14 -24.14 3.36 -3.78
C VAL A 14 -25.58 2.91 -3.54
N LEU A 15 -25.84 1.61 -3.59
CA LEU A 15 -27.16 1.03 -3.33
C LEU A 15 -27.67 1.31 -1.91
N ALA A 16 -26.77 1.38 -0.92
CA ALA A 16 -27.14 1.71 0.46
C ALA A 16 -27.43 3.20 0.69
N ARG A 17 -27.18 4.09 -0.29
CA ARG A 17 -27.40 5.54 -0.16
C ARG A 17 -28.21 6.07 -1.33
N PRO A 18 -29.55 6.14 -1.22
CA PRO A 18 -30.46 6.56 -2.30
C PRO A 18 -30.06 7.90 -2.94
N VAL A 19 -29.55 8.84 -2.14
CA VAL A 19 -29.08 10.16 -2.61
C VAL A 19 -27.94 10.08 -3.65
N LEU A 20 -27.14 9.00 -3.64
CA LEU A 20 -26.08 8.78 -4.63
C LEU A 20 -26.56 7.99 -5.85
N CYS A 21 -27.77 7.43 -5.80
CA CYS A 21 -28.40 6.70 -6.90
C CYS A 21 -29.10 7.62 -7.91
N GLU A 22 -29.32 8.90 -7.57
CA GLU A 22 -29.86 9.87 -8.52
C GLU A 22 -28.92 10.03 -9.72
N GLU A 23 -29.49 9.96 -10.93
CA GLU A 23 -28.73 9.99 -12.18
C GLU A 23 -27.89 11.27 -12.25
N GLY A 24 -26.58 11.11 -12.42
CA GLY A 24 -25.64 12.22 -12.53
C GLY A 24 -25.09 12.78 -11.21
N VAL A 25 -25.70 12.49 -10.06
CA VAL A 25 -25.21 13.00 -8.76
C VAL A 25 -23.84 12.42 -8.42
N LEU A 26 -23.64 11.12 -8.61
CA LEU A 26 -22.35 10.47 -8.39
C LEU A 26 -21.23 11.06 -9.28
N ASP A 27 -21.53 11.26 -10.57
CA ASP A 27 -20.59 11.87 -11.53
C ASP A 27 -20.22 13.29 -11.10
N GLN A 28 -21.19 14.09 -10.64
CA GLN A 28 -20.96 15.44 -10.15
C GLN A 28 -20.13 15.44 -8.86
N ARG A 29 -20.44 14.57 -7.89
CA ARG A 29 -19.67 14.46 -6.63
C ARG A 29 -18.21 14.06 -6.89
N LEU A 30 -17.97 13.13 -7.83
CA LEU A 30 -16.63 12.75 -8.24
C LEU A 30 -15.87 13.89 -8.93
N ARG A 31 -16.54 14.70 -9.77
CA ARG A 31 -15.94 15.90 -10.37
C ARG A 31 -15.55 16.93 -9.33
N ASN A 32 -16.46 17.25 -8.42
CA ASN A 32 -16.19 18.18 -7.32
C ASN A 32 -15.00 17.71 -6.49
N LEU A 33 -14.95 16.42 -6.14
CA LEU A 33 -13.83 15.84 -5.40
C LEU A 33 -12.51 15.92 -6.19
N ALA A 34 -12.54 15.60 -7.48
CA ALA A 34 -11.36 15.66 -8.35
C ALA A 34 -10.82 17.09 -8.47
N GLU A 35 -11.72 18.07 -8.59
CA GLU A 35 -11.39 19.50 -8.61
C GLU A 35 -10.78 19.95 -7.28
N CYS A 36 -11.39 19.63 -6.13
CA CYS A 36 -10.84 19.96 -4.81
C CYS A 36 -9.45 19.34 -4.58
N LEU A 37 -9.20 18.15 -5.12
CA LEU A 37 -7.90 17.47 -5.01
C LEU A 37 -6.89 17.94 -6.08
N GLY A 38 -7.33 18.66 -7.11
CA GLY A 38 -6.49 19.05 -8.24
C GLY A 38 -5.99 17.85 -9.07
N VAL A 39 -6.82 16.81 -9.23
CA VAL A 39 -6.47 15.59 -9.97
C VAL A 39 -7.49 15.26 -11.05
N ASP A 40 -7.15 14.34 -11.94
CA ASP A 40 -8.10 13.90 -12.97
C ASP A 40 -9.24 13.05 -12.36
N LEU A 41 -10.43 13.17 -12.98
CA LEU A 41 -11.63 12.46 -12.57
C LEU A 41 -11.44 10.95 -12.51
N ALA A 42 -10.67 10.38 -13.43
CA ALA A 42 -10.43 8.94 -13.49
C ALA A 42 -9.58 8.47 -12.31
N GLU A 43 -8.61 9.25 -11.87
CA GLU A 43 -7.74 8.96 -10.74
C GLU A 43 -8.48 9.10 -9.41
N ALA A 44 -9.30 10.15 -9.24
CA ALA A 44 -10.17 10.30 -8.09
C ALA A 44 -11.13 9.10 -7.94
N ALA A 45 -11.81 8.70 -9.02
CA ALA A 45 -12.71 7.55 -8.96
C ALA A 45 -11.97 6.21 -8.77
N ARG A 46 -10.73 6.07 -9.26
CA ARG A 46 -9.94 4.84 -9.10
C ARG A 46 -9.40 4.69 -7.68
N ARG A 47 -9.03 5.79 -7.03
CA ARG A 47 -8.32 5.77 -5.75
C ARG A 47 -9.18 6.10 -4.54
N VAL A 48 -10.18 6.97 -4.69
CA VAL A 48 -11.00 7.43 -3.57
C VAL A 48 -12.27 6.61 -3.43
N ALA A 49 -13.09 6.55 -4.47
CA ALA A 49 -14.40 5.91 -4.42
C ALA A 49 -14.38 4.47 -3.86
N PRO A 50 -13.46 3.57 -4.27
CA PRO A 50 -13.50 2.19 -3.77
C PRO A 50 -12.96 2.03 -2.35
N LYS A 51 -12.11 2.96 -1.89
CA LYS A 51 -11.48 2.87 -0.56
C LYS A 51 -12.28 3.58 0.53
N ALA A 52 -12.98 4.64 0.17
CA ALA A 52 -13.63 5.54 1.11
C ALA A 52 -14.87 6.18 0.46
N PRO A 53 -15.86 5.37 0.06
CA PRO A 53 -16.98 5.87 -0.71
C PRO A 53 -17.82 6.91 0.07
N GLN A 54 -17.76 6.91 1.41
CA GLN A 54 -18.39 7.93 2.26
C GLN A 54 -17.85 9.35 1.99
N VAL A 55 -16.65 9.49 1.43
CA VAL A 55 -16.09 10.80 1.04
C VAL A 55 -16.95 11.46 -0.04
N LEU A 56 -17.63 10.68 -0.89
CA LEU A 56 -18.50 11.21 -1.95
C LEU A 56 -19.78 11.86 -1.40
N ALA A 57 -20.12 11.59 -0.14
CA ALA A 57 -21.23 12.25 0.53
C ALA A 57 -20.86 13.64 1.08
N LEU A 58 -19.57 13.96 1.16
CA LEU A 58 -19.12 15.28 1.61
C LEU A 58 -19.42 16.35 0.55
N THR A 59 -19.62 17.59 1.00
CA THR A 59 -19.69 18.75 0.10
C THR A 59 -18.29 19.15 -0.36
N SER A 60 -18.20 19.82 -1.50
CA SER A 60 -16.94 20.40 -1.99
C SER A 60 -16.31 21.35 -0.97
N GLU A 61 -17.12 22.18 -0.32
CA GLU A 61 -16.70 23.10 0.73
C GLU A 61 -16.05 22.37 1.91
N THR A 62 -16.68 21.31 2.42
CA THR A 62 -16.11 20.51 3.52
C THR A 62 -14.82 19.82 3.12
N VAL A 63 -14.74 19.26 1.90
CA VAL A 63 -13.52 18.63 1.40
C VAL A 63 -12.39 19.66 1.27
N HIS A 64 -12.68 20.82 0.70
CA HIS A 64 -11.72 21.90 0.54
C HIS A 64 -11.21 22.44 1.89
N ALA A 65 -12.12 22.72 2.83
CA ALA A 65 -11.76 23.15 4.18
C ALA A 65 -10.84 22.13 4.86
N LYS A 66 -11.20 20.83 4.79
CA LYS A 66 -10.38 19.74 5.33
C LYS A 66 -8.98 19.66 4.70
N ILE A 67 -8.87 19.86 3.39
CA ILE A 67 -7.58 19.88 2.68
C ILE A 67 -6.73 21.08 3.16
N LEU A 68 -7.32 22.28 3.25
CA LEU A 68 -6.63 23.47 3.73
C LEU A 68 -6.13 23.30 5.18
N THR A 69 -6.97 22.75 6.06
CA THR A 69 -6.59 22.45 7.45
C THR A 69 -5.41 21.48 7.49
N LEU A 70 -5.44 20.40 6.70
CA LEU A 70 -4.30 19.47 6.59
C LEU A 70 -3.03 20.14 6.07
N GLN A 71 -3.15 21.06 5.10
CA GLN A 71 -2.00 21.82 4.58
C GLN A 71 -1.42 22.77 5.63
N GLY A 72 -2.26 23.33 6.50
CA GLY A 72 -1.82 24.15 7.63
C GLY A 72 -1.01 23.37 8.66
N PHE A 73 -1.43 22.13 8.97
CA PHE A 73 -0.71 21.27 9.91
C PHE A 73 0.56 20.63 9.32
N LEU A 74 0.57 20.34 8.01
CA LEU A 74 1.63 19.60 7.34
C LEU A 74 2.32 20.45 6.27
N ILE A 75 3.01 21.51 6.71
CA ILE A 75 3.69 22.44 5.82
C ILE A 75 4.73 21.69 4.97
N GLY A 76 4.69 21.90 3.64
CA GLY A 76 5.60 21.27 2.68
C GLY A 76 5.21 19.85 2.24
N VAL A 77 4.19 19.25 2.85
CA VAL A 77 3.69 17.91 2.49
C VAL A 77 2.71 17.99 1.32
N ASN A 78 2.79 17.03 0.39
CA ASN A 78 1.81 16.87 -0.67
C ASN A 78 0.51 16.21 -0.14
N VAL A 79 -0.36 17.03 0.47
CA VAL A 79 -1.64 16.59 1.07
C VAL A 79 -2.54 15.90 0.05
N THR A 80 -2.59 16.35 -1.21
CA THR A 80 -3.36 15.68 -2.27
C THR A 80 -2.93 14.22 -2.43
N LYS A 81 -1.63 13.97 -2.58
CA LYS A 81 -1.08 12.62 -2.71
C LYS A 81 -1.33 11.78 -1.45
N MET A 82 -1.26 12.42 -0.28
CA MET A 82 -1.56 11.81 1.02
C MET A 82 -3.03 11.33 1.08
N VAL A 83 -3.98 12.19 0.72
CA VAL A 83 -5.42 11.88 0.67
C VAL A 83 -5.71 10.81 -0.38
N LEU A 84 -5.08 10.85 -1.56
CA LEU A 84 -5.25 9.80 -2.58
C LEU A 84 -4.74 8.43 -2.13
N ARG A 85 -3.75 8.39 -1.23
CA ARG A 85 -3.27 7.13 -0.62
C ARG A 85 -4.24 6.63 0.43
N GLN A 86 -4.72 7.53 1.30
CA GLN A 86 -5.59 7.24 2.42
C GLN A 86 -6.83 8.17 2.45
N PRO A 87 -7.85 7.92 1.61
CA PRO A 87 -8.94 8.88 1.44
C PRO A 87 -9.89 8.95 2.66
N THR A 88 -9.85 7.95 3.54
CA THR A 88 -10.57 7.97 4.82
C THR A 88 -10.13 9.10 5.74
N LEU A 89 -9.03 9.82 5.43
CA LEU A 89 -8.60 11.01 6.17
C LEU A 89 -9.67 12.10 6.17
N LEU A 90 -10.36 12.26 5.04
CA LEU A 90 -11.41 13.28 4.90
C LEU A 90 -12.67 12.96 5.71
N GLN A 91 -12.82 11.72 6.21
CA GLN A 91 -13.98 11.32 7.01
C GLN A 91 -13.82 11.66 8.50
N ARG A 92 -12.60 11.99 8.95
CA ARG A 92 -12.31 12.27 10.36
C ARG A 92 -12.45 13.75 10.69
N ASP A 93 -12.60 14.05 11.96
CA ASP A 93 -12.44 15.41 12.47
C ASP A 93 -10.95 15.76 12.48
N ILE A 94 -10.53 16.52 11.46
CA ILE A 94 -9.12 16.76 11.19
C ILE A 94 -8.52 17.67 12.27
N GLU A 95 -9.27 18.67 12.72
CA GLU A 95 -8.78 19.69 13.66
C GLU A 95 -8.48 19.06 15.02
N ALA A 96 -9.43 18.32 15.57
CA ALA A 96 -9.26 17.66 16.86
C ALA A 96 -8.23 16.53 16.78
N THR A 97 -8.34 15.63 15.78
CA THR A 97 -7.56 14.38 15.81
C THR A 97 -6.13 14.53 15.28
N VAL A 98 -5.89 15.36 14.26
CA VAL A 98 -4.57 15.42 13.63
C VAL A 98 -3.59 16.20 14.50
N SER A 99 -4.01 17.31 15.11
CA SER A 99 -3.14 18.14 15.96
C SER A 99 -2.56 17.34 17.14
N ASP A 100 -3.42 16.65 17.90
CA ASP A 100 -3.03 15.84 19.04
C ASP A 100 -2.10 14.68 18.61
N LYS A 101 -2.39 14.09 17.46
CA LYS A 101 -1.59 12.99 16.88
C LYS A 101 -0.20 13.42 16.46
N LEU A 102 -0.08 14.56 15.79
CA LEU A 102 1.21 15.11 15.40
C LEU A 102 2.02 15.47 16.63
N SER A 103 1.38 16.09 17.63
CA SER A 103 2.03 16.45 18.90
C SER A 103 2.56 15.20 19.63
N LEU A 104 1.75 14.13 19.70
CA LEU A 104 2.18 12.85 20.25
C LEU A 104 3.36 12.24 19.48
N LEU A 105 3.32 12.25 18.14
CA LEU A 105 4.42 11.72 17.32
C LEU A 105 5.72 12.49 17.54
N VAL A 106 5.65 13.82 17.66
CA VAL A 106 6.82 14.66 17.97
C VAL A 106 7.38 14.34 19.35
N ALA A 107 6.51 14.12 20.34
CA ALA A 107 6.92 13.75 21.70
C ALA A 107 7.57 12.36 21.76
N LEU A 108 7.02 11.37 21.03
CA LEU A 108 7.53 10.00 21.01
C LEU A 108 8.81 9.84 20.16
N LEU A 109 8.99 10.66 19.12
CA LEU A 109 10.08 10.52 18.16
C LEU A 109 10.85 11.83 18.02
N PRO A 110 11.57 12.28 19.08
CA PRO A 110 12.27 13.55 19.06
C PRO A 110 13.32 13.57 17.94
N GLY A 111 13.31 14.64 17.15
CA GLY A 111 14.22 14.86 16.02
C GLY A 111 13.79 14.21 14.70
N ALA A 112 12.72 13.42 14.68
CA ALA A 112 12.18 12.87 13.43
C ALA A 112 11.35 13.91 12.67
N ASP A 113 11.44 13.91 11.34
CA ASP A 113 10.52 14.68 10.48
C ASP A 113 9.14 14.00 10.41
N VAL A 114 8.30 14.33 11.41
CA VAL A 114 6.93 13.79 11.54
C VAL A 114 6.06 14.11 10.33
N ALA A 115 6.23 15.27 9.70
CA ALA A 115 5.43 15.66 8.54
C ALA A 115 5.74 14.74 7.34
N LEU A 116 7.03 14.49 7.07
CA LEU A 116 7.46 13.56 6.03
C LEU A 116 7.05 12.12 6.34
N MET A 117 7.10 11.71 7.61
CA MET A 117 6.60 10.40 8.04
C MET A 117 5.13 10.20 7.72
N VAL A 118 4.29 11.19 8.05
CA VAL A 118 2.84 11.16 7.79
C VAL A 118 2.54 11.21 6.30
N GLU A 119 3.32 11.95 5.49
CA GLU A 119 3.21 11.89 4.02
C GLU A 119 3.44 10.47 3.49
N ARG A 120 4.46 9.79 4.03
CA ARG A 120 4.85 8.43 3.63
C ARG A 120 3.83 7.39 4.11
N GLN A 121 3.35 7.51 5.35
CA GLN A 121 2.42 6.59 5.99
C GLN A 121 1.27 7.37 6.66
N PRO A 122 0.23 7.76 5.90
CA PRO A 122 -0.87 8.57 6.44
C PRO A 122 -1.74 7.79 7.43
N ALA A 123 -1.65 6.46 7.41
CA ALA A 123 -2.31 5.56 8.35
C ALA A 123 -1.91 5.83 9.82
N LEU A 124 -0.73 6.43 10.07
CA LEU A 124 -0.29 6.78 11.42
C LEU A 124 -1.26 7.71 12.15
N LEU A 125 -1.93 8.61 11.42
CA LEU A 125 -2.92 9.52 12.00
C LEU A 125 -4.17 8.80 12.54
N PHE A 126 -4.41 7.56 12.12
CA PHE A 126 -5.55 6.74 12.58
C PHE A 126 -5.19 5.73 13.65
N MET A 127 -3.91 5.54 13.92
CA MET A 127 -3.45 4.59 14.91
C MET A 127 -4.00 4.98 16.29
N ASN A 128 -4.29 4.04 17.18
CA ASN A 128 -4.64 4.39 18.55
C ASN A 128 -3.42 5.01 19.26
N PRO A 129 -3.55 6.11 20.04
CA PRO A 129 -2.43 6.72 20.77
C PRO A 129 -1.66 5.73 21.66
N PHE A 130 -2.37 4.86 22.37
CA PHE A 130 -1.78 3.86 23.25
C PHE A 130 -0.95 2.84 22.45
N THR A 131 -1.51 2.32 21.34
CA THR A 131 -0.80 1.40 20.44
C THR A 131 0.46 2.04 19.86
N LEU A 132 0.39 3.32 19.47
CA LEU A 132 1.53 4.04 18.94
C LEU A 132 2.65 4.16 19.99
N THR A 133 2.32 4.57 21.22
CA THR A 133 3.28 4.65 22.33
C THR A 133 3.89 3.29 22.65
N LEU A 134 3.06 2.23 22.70
CA LEU A 134 3.51 0.87 22.95
C LEU A 134 4.50 0.41 21.87
N HIS A 135 4.16 0.58 20.59
CA HIS A 135 5.02 0.17 19.48
C HIS A 135 6.36 0.92 19.45
N VAL A 136 6.38 2.22 19.82
CA VAL A 136 7.64 2.95 19.95
C VAL A 136 8.49 2.37 21.07
N ARG A 137 7.90 2.10 22.24
CA ARG A 137 8.63 1.49 23.37
C ARG A 137 9.18 0.09 23.02
N GLU A 138 8.37 -0.74 22.38
CA GLU A 138 8.81 -2.07 21.94
C GLU A 138 9.94 -1.99 20.90
N LEU A 139 9.93 -0.98 20.02
CA LEU A 139 11.05 -0.74 19.10
C LEU A 139 12.31 -0.30 19.85
N GLU A 140 12.19 0.48 20.93
CA GLU A 140 13.33 0.86 21.77
C GLU A 140 13.91 -0.35 22.53
N GLU A 141 13.05 -1.28 22.97
CA GLU A 141 13.47 -2.54 23.57
C GLU A 141 14.19 -3.45 22.55
N LEU A 142 13.73 -3.50 21.30
CA LEU A 142 14.37 -4.29 20.24
C LEU A 142 15.68 -3.68 19.71
N PHE A 143 15.84 -2.36 19.78
CA PHE A 143 17.01 -1.63 19.30
C PHE A 143 17.63 -0.79 20.43
N PRO A 144 18.24 -1.45 21.44
CA PRO A 144 18.88 -0.76 22.54
C PRO A 144 20.09 0.05 22.06
N GLY A 145 20.27 1.25 22.58
CA GLY A 145 21.35 2.17 22.17
C GLY A 145 20.89 3.37 21.34
N GLY A 146 19.58 3.50 21.12
CA GLY A 146 18.96 4.68 20.52
C GLY A 146 18.86 4.61 18.99
N GLY A 147 18.29 5.67 18.41
CA GLY A 147 18.10 5.77 16.96
C GLY A 147 16.74 5.30 16.45
N VAL A 148 15.83 4.85 17.32
CA VAL A 148 14.43 4.55 16.96
C VAL A 148 13.75 5.72 16.23
N PRO A 149 13.91 7.00 16.64
CA PRO A 149 13.37 8.12 15.87
C PRO A 149 13.83 8.12 14.40
N ALA A 150 15.12 7.95 14.14
CA ALA A 150 15.67 7.91 12.78
C ALA A 150 15.24 6.63 12.01
N LEU A 151 15.15 5.50 12.70
CA LEU A 151 14.67 4.23 12.16
C LEU A 151 13.23 4.36 11.65
N VAL A 152 12.35 4.91 12.49
CA VAL A 152 10.93 5.11 12.22
C VAL A 152 10.72 6.22 11.18
N GLU A 153 11.51 7.29 11.19
CA GLU A 153 11.45 8.34 10.16
C GLU A 153 11.67 7.79 8.74
N ARG A 154 12.66 6.89 8.62
CA ARG A 154 13.00 6.22 7.37
C ARG A 154 11.98 5.15 6.96
N ALA A 155 11.35 4.47 7.92
CA ALA A 155 10.35 3.45 7.67
C ALA A 155 9.14 3.56 8.61
N PRO A 156 8.26 4.57 8.41
CA PRO A 156 7.14 4.83 9.32
C PRO A 156 6.11 3.70 9.35
N ALA A 157 6.08 2.84 8.32
CA ALA A 157 5.25 1.65 8.29
C ALA A 157 5.60 0.63 9.40
N LEU A 158 6.80 0.70 10.01
CA LEU A 158 7.17 -0.19 11.12
C LEU A 158 6.19 -0.10 12.28
N LEU A 159 5.68 1.10 12.57
CA LEU A 159 4.68 1.31 13.62
C LEU A 159 3.32 0.67 13.32
N SER A 160 3.06 0.26 12.08
CA SER A 160 1.82 -0.43 11.70
C SER A 160 1.89 -1.96 11.90
N TYR A 161 3.05 -2.51 12.25
CA TYR A 161 3.23 -3.92 12.55
C TYR A 161 3.11 -4.17 14.06
N ASP A 162 2.74 -5.39 14.43
CA ASP A 162 2.93 -5.88 15.79
C ASP A 162 4.43 -6.06 16.04
N VAL A 163 5.01 -5.17 16.83
CA VAL A 163 6.46 -5.14 17.08
C VAL A 163 6.86 -6.36 17.91
N SER A 164 6.11 -6.65 18.97
CA SER A 164 6.35 -7.75 19.90
C SER A 164 6.34 -9.13 19.23
N GLN A 165 5.46 -9.35 18.24
CA GLN A 165 5.34 -10.64 17.57
C GLN A 165 6.02 -10.66 16.20
N THR A 166 5.62 -9.76 15.30
CA THR A 166 6.02 -9.86 13.89
C THR A 166 7.46 -9.42 13.70
N LEU A 167 7.85 -8.28 14.26
CA LEU A 167 9.21 -7.76 14.08
C LEU A 167 10.24 -8.58 14.89
N ALA A 168 9.92 -8.96 16.13
CA ALA A 168 10.77 -9.83 16.93
C ALA A 168 11.03 -11.19 16.27
N MET A 169 9.98 -11.85 15.76
CA MET A 169 10.13 -13.11 15.04
C MET A 169 10.93 -12.94 13.74
N ASN A 170 10.73 -11.84 13.00
CA ASN A 170 11.55 -11.55 11.83
C ASN A 170 13.02 -11.35 12.21
N LEU A 171 13.33 -10.67 13.32
CA LEU A 171 14.69 -10.51 13.82
C LEU A 171 15.35 -11.85 14.15
N GLU A 172 14.63 -12.76 14.82
CA GLU A 172 15.12 -14.10 15.12
C GLU A 172 15.44 -14.87 13.82
N LYS A 173 14.57 -14.80 12.81
CA LYS A 173 14.81 -15.40 11.49
C LYS A 173 16.03 -14.79 10.81
N TRP A 174 16.22 -13.48 10.90
CA TRP A 174 17.42 -12.81 10.39
C TRP A 174 18.69 -13.28 11.09
N GLN A 175 18.64 -13.46 12.42
CA GLN A 175 19.77 -13.95 13.22
C GLN A 175 20.14 -15.39 12.81
N GLY A 176 19.15 -16.27 12.62
CA GLY A 176 19.39 -17.62 12.11
C GLY A 176 19.92 -17.63 10.67
N LEU A 177 19.47 -16.70 9.83
CA LEU A 177 19.94 -16.57 8.46
C LEU A 177 21.38 -16.06 8.39
N ALA A 178 21.78 -15.13 9.25
CA ALA A 178 23.09 -14.47 9.24
C ALA A 178 23.66 -14.24 10.65
N PRO A 179 24.16 -15.29 11.33
CA PRO A 179 24.52 -15.24 12.75
C PRO A 179 25.71 -14.32 13.08
N GLY A 180 26.54 -13.96 12.10
CA GLY A 180 27.66 -13.04 12.27
C GLY A 180 27.41 -11.61 11.77
N LEU A 181 26.22 -11.34 11.22
CA LEU A 181 25.89 -10.03 10.66
C LEU A 181 25.42 -9.11 11.78
N ASP A 182 25.98 -7.89 11.85
CA ASP A 182 25.47 -6.84 12.73
C ASP A 182 24.09 -6.37 12.24
N LEU A 183 23.05 -7.04 12.71
CA LEU A 183 21.66 -6.75 12.35
C LEU A 183 21.24 -5.35 12.76
N HIS A 184 21.77 -4.84 13.88
CA HIS A 184 21.47 -3.49 14.34
C HIS A 184 21.96 -2.47 13.31
N ALA A 185 23.25 -2.54 12.92
CA ALA A 185 23.80 -1.67 11.89
C ALA A 185 23.07 -1.82 10.54
N LEU A 186 22.71 -3.05 10.16
CA LEU A 186 21.98 -3.34 8.92
C LEU A 186 20.63 -2.62 8.88
N PHE A 187 19.83 -2.74 9.94
CA PHE A 187 18.48 -2.16 9.98
C PHE A 187 18.50 -0.66 10.19
N MET A 188 19.46 -0.12 10.92
CA MET A 188 19.65 1.33 11.00
C MET A 188 20.01 1.93 9.62
N ALA A 189 20.79 1.22 8.82
CA ALA A 189 21.11 1.62 7.44
C ALA A 189 19.92 1.44 6.48
N TYR A 190 19.14 0.36 6.64
CA TYR A 190 18.03 0.06 5.72
C TYR A 190 16.81 -0.56 6.44
N PRO A 191 15.99 0.28 7.10
CA PRO A 191 14.96 -0.20 8.04
C PRO A 191 13.85 -1.03 7.39
N THR A 192 13.57 -0.82 6.10
CA THR A 192 12.53 -1.56 5.38
C THR A 192 12.81 -3.06 5.26
N LEU A 193 14.05 -3.53 5.52
CA LEU A 193 14.36 -4.95 5.56
C LEU A 193 13.70 -5.68 6.74
N LEU A 194 13.33 -4.97 7.83
CA LEU A 194 12.57 -5.55 8.94
C LEU A 194 11.16 -6.00 8.52
N GLN A 195 10.60 -5.36 7.49
CA GLN A 195 9.27 -5.67 6.95
C GLN A 195 9.33 -6.73 5.86
N ALA A 196 10.53 -7.14 5.44
CA ALA A 196 10.69 -8.08 4.35
C ALA A 196 10.45 -9.51 4.84
N ASP A 197 9.76 -10.31 4.03
CA ASP A 197 9.63 -11.74 4.24
C ASP A 197 11.01 -12.42 4.23
N VAL A 198 11.46 -12.85 5.41
CA VAL A 198 12.79 -13.43 5.58
C VAL A 198 12.89 -14.77 4.87
N GLU A 199 11.85 -15.59 4.89
CA GLU A 199 11.90 -16.96 4.39
C GLU A 199 11.68 -17.03 2.87
N GLY A 200 10.66 -16.33 2.37
CA GLY A 200 10.29 -16.37 0.96
C GLY A 200 11.09 -15.41 0.08
N ASN A 201 11.67 -14.34 0.65
CA ASN A 201 12.31 -13.30 -0.15
C ASN A 201 13.78 -13.07 0.19
N VAL A 202 14.13 -12.78 1.44
CA VAL A 202 15.50 -12.43 1.83
C VAL A 202 16.40 -13.67 1.86
N GLY A 203 15.96 -14.75 2.50
CA GLY A 203 16.71 -15.99 2.70
C GLY A 203 17.25 -16.59 1.41
N PRO A 204 16.44 -16.74 0.35
CA PRO A 204 16.94 -17.18 -0.95
C PRO A 204 18.04 -16.27 -1.52
N LYS A 205 17.95 -14.95 -1.35
CA LYS A 205 18.97 -13.99 -1.83
C LYS A 205 20.29 -14.15 -1.07
N VAL A 206 20.23 -14.22 0.25
CA VAL A 206 21.42 -14.41 1.09
C VAL A 206 22.08 -15.75 0.75
N ARG A 207 21.30 -16.82 0.57
CA ARG A 207 21.82 -18.13 0.15
C ARG A 207 22.48 -18.08 -1.23
N ILE A 208 21.90 -17.37 -2.19
CA ILE A 208 22.52 -17.18 -3.52
C ILE A 208 23.84 -16.43 -3.39
N LEU A 209 23.88 -15.32 -2.64
CA LEU A 209 25.11 -14.55 -2.44
C LEU A 209 26.21 -15.39 -1.78
N ARG A 210 25.86 -16.18 -0.76
CA ARG A 210 26.79 -17.12 -0.11
C ARG A 210 27.29 -18.24 -1.01
N ARG A 211 26.53 -18.64 -2.03
CA ARG A 211 26.99 -19.62 -3.03
C ARG A 211 27.97 -19.01 -4.02
N ILE A 212 27.78 -17.73 -4.36
CA ILE A 212 28.63 -17.01 -5.32
C ILE A 212 29.97 -16.63 -4.67
N VAL A 213 29.94 -16.28 -3.38
CA VAL A 213 31.13 -15.93 -2.60
C VAL A 213 31.76 -17.21 -2.04
N ALA A 214 33.07 -17.39 -2.17
CA ALA A 214 33.77 -18.55 -1.60
C ALA A 214 33.56 -18.61 -0.07
N ALA A 215 33.53 -19.82 0.52
CA ALA A 215 33.27 -20.01 1.94
C ALA A 215 34.23 -19.20 2.86
N GLU A 216 35.48 -19.04 2.44
CA GLU A 216 36.50 -18.26 3.16
C GLU A 216 36.25 -16.74 3.16
N GLN A 217 35.31 -16.27 2.32
CA GLN A 217 35.01 -14.86 2.12
C GLN A 217 33.65 -14.45 2.71
N VAL A 218 33.02 -15.29 3.54
CA VAL A 218 31.71 -14.98 4.15
C VAL A 218 31.76 -13.71 4.99
N SER A 219 32.83 -13.47 5.74
CA SER A 219 33.02 -12.21 6.49
C SER A 219 33.07 -10.98 5.57
N LYS A 220 33.65 -11.12 4.37
CA LYS A 220 33.65 -10.06 3.35
C LYS A 220 32.24 -9.83 2.78
N LEU A 221 31.45 -10.89 2.64
CA LEU A 221 30.04 -10.76 2.23
C LEU A 221 29.23 -10.01 3.29
N ASP A 222 29.41 -10.31 4.58
CA ASP A 222 28.67 -9.64 5.66
C ASP A 222 29.04 -8.14 5.71
N SER A 223 30.33 -7.81 5.65
CA SER A 223 30.79 -6.41 5.53
C SER A 223 30.24 -5.71 4.28
N TRP A 224 30.17 -6.42 3.14
CA TRP A 224 29.58 -5.89 1.92
C TRP A 224 28.08 -5.65 2.05
N LEU A 225 27.34 -6.54 2.72
CA LEU A 225 25.91 -6.40 2.98
C LEU A 225 25.62 -5.22 3.91
N LEU A 226 26.44 -4.99 4.93
CA LEU A 226 26.33 -3.79 5.78
C LEU A 226 26.56 -2.50 4.99
N SER A 227 27.50 -2.54 4.04
CA SER A 227 27.80 -1.40 3.17
C SER A 227 26.77 -1.23 2.04
N ASN A 228 26.04 -2.28 1.67
CA ASN A 228 25.12 -2.33 0.52
C ASN A 228 23.80 -3.05 0.84
N PRO A 229 23.06 -2.64 1.89
CA PRO A 229 21.87 -3.36 2.33
C PRO A 229 20.74 -3.35 1.29
N SER A 230 20.71 -2.32 0.43
CA SER A 230 19.77 -2.20 -0.69
C SER A 230 19.86 -3.37 -1.68
N ALA A 231 20.96 -4.11 -1.72
CA ALA A 231 21.09 -5.32 -2.52
C ALA A 231 19.94 -6.29 -2.21
N LEU A 232 19.61 -6.47 -0.92
CA LEU A 232 18.58 -7.38 -0.47
C LEU A 232 17.15 -6.90 -0.80
N ALA A 233 16.96 -5.62 -1.12
CA ALA A 233 15.67 -5.08 -1.53
C ALA A 233 15.31 -5.40 -3.00
N TYR A 234 16.28 -5.79 -3.83
CA TYR A 234 16.01 -6.12 -5.24
C TYR A 234 15.19 -7.40 -5.41
N SER A 235 14.42 -7.48 -6.50
CA SER A 235 13.70 -8.69 -6.89
C SER A 235 14.64 -9.88 -7.12
N LEU A 236 14.21 -11.10 -6.79
CA LEU A 236 14.94 -12.34 -7.06
C LEU A 236 15.35 -12.51 -8.53
N VAL A 237 14.57 -11.97 -9.48
CA VAL A 237 14.90 -11.99 -10.92
C VAL A 237 16.29 -11.40 -11.21
N ARG A 238 16.71 -10.36 -10.48
CA ARG A 238 18.04 -9.76 -10.66
C ARG A 238 19.17 -10.69 -10.20
N TYR A 239 18.91 -11.52 -9.21
CA TYR A 239 19.87 -12.52 -8.72
C TYR A 239 20.07 -13.66 -9.71
N GLY A 240 19.06 -14.00 -10.52
CA GLY A 240 19.22 -14.96 -11.62
C GLY A 240 20.30 -14.54 -12.61
N ARG A 241 20.46 -13.23 -12.87
CA ARG A 241 21.55 -12.71 -13.71
C ARG A 241 22.92 -12.87 -13.05
N LEU A 242 23.01 -12.68 -11.73
CA LEU A 242 24.25 -12.89 -10.99
C LEU A 242 24.70 -14.35 -11.06
N ILE A 243 23.77 -15.29 -10.86
CA ILE A 243 24.02 -16.73 -10.98
C ILE A 243 24.53 -17.06 -12.38
N TYR A 244 23.84 -16.59 -13.43
CA TYR A 244 24.26 -16.81 -14.81
C TYR A 244 25.68 -16.29 -15.08
N LEU A 245 26.04 -15.12 -14.54
CA LEU A 245 27.38 -14.55 -14.71
C LEU A 245 28.45 -15.29 -13.91
N SER A 246 28.13 -15.79 -12.70
CA SER A 246 29.08 -16.57 -11.92
C SER A 246 29.34 -17.95 -12.54
N GLU A 247 28.29 -18.62 -13.00
CA GLU A 247 28.39 -19.93 -13.65
C GLU A 247 29.05 -19.82 -15.03
N GLY A 248 28.70 -18.81 -15.82
CA GLY A 248 29.33 -18.56 -17.12
C GLY A 248 30.84 -18.29 -17.03
N ARG A 249 31.31 -17.68 -15.93
CA ARG A 249 32.76 -17.54 -15.67
C ARG A 249 33.43 -18.86 -15.33
N ALA A 250 32.76 -19.74 -14.57
CA ALA A 250 33.28 -21.07 -14.27
C ALA A 250 33.43 -21.91 -15.55
N VAL A 251 32.47 -21.80 -16.48
CA VAL A 251 32.51 -22.51 -17.77
C VAL A 251 33.61 -21.97 -18.70
N LEU A 252 33.89 -20.65 -18.68
CA LEU A 252 34.92 -20.03 -19.51
C LEU A 252 36.34 -20.12 -18.92
N GLY A 253 36.50 -20.56 -17.68
CA GLY A 253 37.79 -20.79 -17.01
C GLY A 253 38.58 -21.99 -17.55
N HIS A 254 37.93 -22.89 -18.30
CA HIS A 254 38.61 -23.87 -19.15
C HIS A 254 38.68 -23.33 -20.57
N ALA A 255 39.72 -22.53 -20.83
CA ALA A 255 40.24 -22.10 -22.12
C ALA A 255 39.40 -22.48 -23.36
N HIS A 256 38.25 -21.82 -23.56
CA HIS A 256 37.79 -21.57 -24.91
C HIS A 256 38.35 -20.20 -25.30
N PRO A 257 39.31 -20.14 -26.24
CA PRO A 257 39.74 -18.86 -26.77
C PRO A 257 38.49 -18.20 -27.35
N ILE A 258 38.06 -17.12 -26.73
CA ILE A 258 37.07 -16.22 -27.30
C ILE A 258 37.80 -15.63 -28.51
N ALA A 259 37.63 -16.26 -29.67
CA ALA A 259 38.04 -15.69 -30.93
C ALA A 259 37.46 -14.28 -30.97
N ALA A 260 38.35 -13.30 -31.09
CA ALA A 260 37.98 -11.90 -31.17
C ALA A 260 36.81 -11.75 -32.14
N PRO A 261 35.71 -11.07 -31.76
CA PRO A 261 34.55 -10.98 -32.62
C PRO A 261 34.97 -10.31 -33.92
N ALA A 262 35.04 -11.10 -34.99
CA ALA A 262 35.26 -10.62 -36.34
C ALA A 262 34.26 -9.49 -36.59
N GLN A 263 34.78 -8.33 -36.99
CA GLN A 263 34.06 -7.09 -37.27
C GLN A 263 32.74 -7.36 -38.00
N ARG A 264 31.66 -7.51 -37.24
CA ARG A 264 30.32 -7.67 -37.80
C ARG A 264 29.90 -6.29 -38.30
N ARG A 265 30.01 -6.11 -39.62
CA ARG A 265 29.50 -4.98 -40.39
C ARG A 265 28.19 -4.46 -39.79
N GLN A 266 28.21 -3.18 -39.41
CA GLN A 266 27.07 -2.41 -38.94
C GLN A 266 25.95 -2.48 -40.00
N ARG A 267 24.97 -3.37 -39.82
CA ARG A 267 23.69 -3.26 -40.51
C ARG A 267 22.78 -2.41 -39.63
N HIS A 268 22.60 -1.16 -40.04
CA HIS A 268 21.54 -0.27 -39.59
C HIS A 268 20.20 -1.03 -39.62
N ARG A 269 19.65 -1.35 -38.44
CA ARG A 269 18.24 -1.68 -38.29
C ARG A 269 17.54 -0.53 -37.57
N PRO A 270 16.39 -0.06 -38.07
CA PRO A 270 15.68 1.04 -37.43
C PRO A 270 15.09 0.58 -36.10
N ARG A 271 15.37 1.35 -35.04
CA ARG A 271 14.82 1.18 -33.70
C ARG A 271 13.31 1.45 -33.71
N ARG A 272 12.49 0.42 -33.96
CA ARG A 272 11.07 0.45 -33.55
C ARG A 272 10.97 0.05 -32.08
N TYR A 273 10.85 1.05 -31.22
CA TYR A 273 10.46 0.88 -29.82
C TYR A 273 9.03 0.34 -29.74
N LEU A 274 8.87 -0.97 -29.55
CA LEU A 274 7.61 -1.55 -29.07
C LEU A 274 7.51 -1.36 -27.56
N ARG A 275 7.19 -0.13 -27.14
CA ARG A 275 6.74 0.15 -25.77
C ARG A 275 5.35 -0.45 -25.57
N THR A 276 5.29 -1.52 -24.78
CA THR A 276 4.27 -1.78 -23.73
C THR A 276 2.84 -1.28 -24.00
N ARG A 277 2.20 -1.74 -25.09
CA ARG A 277 0.76 -1.52 -25.34
C ARG A 277 -0.18 -2.51 -24.62
N ARG A 278 0.34 -3.54 -23.94
CA ARG A 278 -0.51 -4.59 -23.33
C ARG A 278 -1.04 -4.28 -21.93
N TYR A 279 -0.53 -3.27 -21.22
CA TYR A 279 -1.04 -2.92 -19.88
C TYR A 279 -2.16 -1.87 -19.90
N ARG A 280 -2.32 -1.09 -20.99
CA ARG A 280 -3.41 -0.12 -21.12
C ARG A 280 -4.76 -0.73 -21.51
N ARG A 281 -4.81 -1.96 -22.05
CA ARG A 281 -6.08 -2.60 -22.48
C ARG A 281 -6.85 -3.31 -21.37
N ARG A 282 -6.23 -3.69 -20.24
CA ARG A 282 -6.98 -4.30 -19.11
C ARG A 282 -7.58 -3.29 -18.13
N VAL A 283 -7.06 -2.06 -18.08
CA VAL A 283 -7.56 -1.02 -17.16
C VAL A 283 -8.49 -0.01 -17.86
N ALA A 284 -8.51 0.03 -19.19
CA ALA A 284 -9.50 0.81 -19.95
C ALA A 284 -10.95 0.27 -19.82
N LEU A 285 -11.15 -0.85 -19.12
CA LEU A 285 -12.46 -1.47 -18.91
C LEU A 285 -13.10 -1.13 -17.56
N SER A 286 -12.46 -0.38 -16.64
CA SER A 286 -13.12 -0.08 -15.36
C SER A 286 -14.09 1.10 -15.44
N PHE A 287 -13.70 2.18 -16.12
CA PHE A 287 -14.54 3.39 -16.19
C PHE A 287 -15.73 3.26 -17.16
N PRO A 288 -15.56 2.73 -18.39
CA PRO A 288 -16.70 2.48 -19.27
C PRO A 288 -17.66 1.45 -18.68
N THR A 289 -17.19 0.45 -17.94
CA THR A 289 -18.06 -0.55 -17.32
C THR A 289 -18.83 0.02 -16.14
N ILE A 290 -18.21 0.80 -15.25
CA ILE A 290 -18.96 1.52 -14.19
C ILE A 290 -19.97 2.49 -14.82
N ARG A 291 -19.56 3.24 -15.85
CA ARG A 291 -20.44 4.17 -16.56
C ARG A 291 -21.55 3.47 -17.36
N LYS A 292 -21.32 2.24 -17.84
CA LYS A 292 -22.30 1.43 -18.57
C LYS A 292 -23.28 0.76 -17.59
N VAL A 293 -22.78 0.28 -16.44
CA VAL A 293 -23.58 -0.23 -15.32
C VAL A 293 -24.50 0.84 -14.72
N LEU A 294 -24.04 2.10 -14.65
CA LEU A 294 -24.82 3.22 -14.13
C LEU A 294 -25.78 3.86 -15.15
N LYS A 295 -25.58 3.65 -16.46
CA LYS A 295 -26.39 4.28 -17.53
C LYS A 295 -27.42 3.37 -18.19
N ASP A 296 -27.38 2.07 -17.90
CA ASP A 296 -28.20 1.08 -18.58
C ASP A 296 -28.79 0.11 -17.54
N PRO A 297 -30.12 0.11 -17.32
CA PRO A 297 -30.77 -0.78 -16.36
C PRO A 297 -30.43 -2.26 -16.61
N THR A 298 -30.24 -2.64 -17.88
CA THR A 298 -29.85 -4.03 -18.25
C THR A 298 -28.40 -4.36 -17.89
N SER A 299 -27.54 -3.36 -17.70
CA SER A 299 -26.16 -3.56 -17.23
C SER A 299 -26.09 -3.69 -15.71
N LEU A 300 -27.02 -3.06 -14.98
CA LEU A 300 -27.25 -3.35 -13.56
C LEU A 300 -27.78 -4.78 -13.40
N GLU A 301 -28.77 -5.18 -14.22
CA GLU A 301 -29.25 -6.57 -14.29
C GLU A 301 -28.13 -7.55 -14.67
N PHE A 302 -27.17 -7.17 -15.52
CA PHE A 302 -26.02 -8.02 -15.87
C PHE A 302 -25.03 -8.19 -14.71
N VAL A 303 -24.81 -7.14 -13.90
CA VAL A 303 -24.01 -7.22 -12.67
C VAL A 303 -24.75 -8.02 -11.58
N LEU A 304 -26.08 -7.85 -11.48
CA LEU A 304 -26.95 -8.60 -10.57
C LEU A 304 -27.12 -10.07 -11.00
N ALA A 305 -27.20 -10.37 -12.29
CA ALA A 305 -27.21 -11.72 -12.86
C ALA A 305 -25.90 -12.47 -12.62
N ARG A 306 -24.78 -11.74 -12.49
CA ARG A 306 -23.46 -12.30 -12.18
C ARG A 306 -23.32 -12.76 -10.73
N ARG A 307 -24.16 -12.26 -9.81
CA ARG A 307 -24.33 -12.76 -8.44
C ARG A 307 -25.23 -14.01 -8.37
N GLY A 308 -25.79 -14.47 -9.50
CA GLY A 308 -26.78 -15.56 -9.52
C GLY A 308 -28.13 -15.05 -9.02
N ALA A 309 -29.14 -15.03 -9.89
CA ALA A 309 -30.46 -14.46 -9.58
C ALA A 309 -31.09 -15.05 -8.31
N SER A 310 -30.85 -16.34 -8.00
CA SER A 310 -31.39 -16.98 -6.80
C SER A 310 -30.71 -16.55 -5.49
N GLU A 311 -29.41 -16.22 -5.51
CA GLU A 311 -28.69 -15.78 -4.32
C GLU A 311 -29.07 -14.35 -3.93
N TYR A 312 -29.37 -13.50 -4.92
CA TYR A 312 -29.85 -12.15 -4.69
C TYR A 312 -31.32 -12.11 -4.24
N GLU A 313 -32.21 -12.91 -4.85
CA GLU A 313 -33.59 -13.06 -4.34
C GLU A 313 -33.61 -13.60 -2.91
N ALA A 314 -32.79 -14.60 -2.60
CA ALA A 314 -32.66 -15.12 -1.24
C ALA A 314 -32.15 -14.04 -0.26
N TRP A 315 -31.15 -13.25 -0.66
CA TRP A 315 -30.62 -12.15 0.16
C TRP A 315 -31.63 -11.01 0.38
N LEU A 316 -32.37 -10.61 -0.67
CA LEU A 316 -33.43 -9.60 -0.58
C LEU A 316 -34.59 -10.09 0.31
N GLN A 317 -35.05 -11.33 0.13
CA GLN A 317 -36.07 -11.96 0.96
C GLN A 317 -35.63 -11.99 2.44
N GLN A 318 -34.38 -12.36 2.71
CA GLN A 318 -33.84 -12.42 4.07
C GLN A 318 -33.71 -11.03 4.71
N ARG A 319 -33.43 -9.99 3.91
CA ARG A 319 -33.31 -8.60 4.39
C ARG A 319 -34.66 -7.94 4.61
N ILE A 320 -35.64 -8.20 3.74
CA ILE A 320 -37.04 -7.80 3.92
C ILE A 320 -37.57 -8.45 5.20
N HIS A 321 -37.36 -9.76 5.39
CA HIS A 321 -37.80 -10.48 6.58
C HIS A 321 -37.21 -9.90 7.89
N ARG A 322 -35.93 -9.52 7.89
CA ARG A 322 -35.28 -8.87 9.05
C ARG A 322 -35.81 -7.47 9.35
N THR A 323 -36.27 -6.75 8.33
CA THR A 323 -36.81 -5.38 8.52
C THR A 323 -38.28 -5.40 8.91
N THR A 324 -39.06 -6.39 8.48
CA THR A 324 -40.41 -6.63 9.03
C THR A 324 -40.37 -7.11 10.48
N GLN A 325 -39.47 -8.04 10.83
CA GLN A 325 -39.33 -8.48 12.23
C GLN A 325 -38.86 -7.37 13.18
N ALA A 326 -38.04 -6.43 12.71
CA ALA A 326 -37.62 -5.28 13.51
C ALA A 326 -38.73 -4.21 13.66
N GLY A 327 -39.74 -4.21 12.78
CA GLY A 327 -40.88 -3.28 12.85
C GLY A 327 -42.02 -3.78 13.75
N ASP A 328 -42.13 -5.09 13.96
CA ASP A 328 -43.19 -5.69 14.78
C ASP A 328 -42.90 -5.65 16.30
N GLU A 329 -41.68 -5.30 16.73
CA GLU A 329 -41.33 -5.15 18.15
C GLU A 329 -41.55 -3.73 18.71
N GLU A 330 -41.91 -2.74 17.87
CA GLU A 330 -42.12 -1.33 18.31
C GLU A 330 -43.59 -0.93 18.50
N GLY A 331 -44.54 -1.86 18.48
CA GLY A 331 -45.97 -1.51 18.40
C GLY A 331 -46.96 -2.39 19.16
N ALA A 332 -46.77 -2.64 20.46
CA ALA A 332 -47.85 -3.14 21.33
C ALA A 332 -47.62 -2.84 22.81
N GLY A 333 -47.74 -1.57 23.22
CA GLY A 333 -48.03 -1.21 24.61
C GLY A 333 -49.54 -1.00 24.78
N PRO A 334 -50.23 -1.69 25.71
CA PRO A 334 -51.67 -1.53 25.86
C PRO A 334 -52.00 -0.22 26.58
N LEU A 335 -53.02 0.46 26.07
CA LEU A 335 -53.82 1.42 26.81
C LEU A 335 -54.53 0.68 27.95
N LEU A 336 -54.07 0.90 29.19
CA LEU A 336 -54.86 1.20 30.39
C LEU A 336 -53.93 1.67 31.51
#